data_AF-A0A0V1LYU0-F1
#
_entry.id   AF-A0A0V1LYU0-F1
#
_cell.length_a   1.000
_cell.length_b   1.000
_cell.length_c   1.000
_cell.angle_alpha   90.00
_cell.angle_beta   90.00
_cell.angle_gamma   90.00
#
_symmetry.space_group_name_H-M   'P 1'
#
loop_
_entity.id
_entity.type
_entity.pdbx_description
1 polymer ?
#
loop_
_entity_poly.entity_id
_entity_poly.type
_entity_poly.pdbx_seq_one_letter_code
_entity_poly.pdbx_strand_id
1 'polypeptide(L)' 'LYGLKQSGRQWYRKLDEKLSQYGLKATSGDPCVYFERRGRELTIAAIYVDDVIIASNN' A
#
# COMPACT_ATOMS: atom_id res chain seq x y z
N LEU A 1 -5.23 3.47 -21.55
CA LEU A 1 -6.11 3.55 -20.35
C LEU A 1 -5.53 4.46 -19.24
N TYR A 2 -4.33 5.03 -19.42
CA TYR A 2 -3.76 6.08 -18.56
C TYR A 2 -4.21 7.43 -19.14
N GLY A 3 -5.14 8.13 -18.49
CA GLY A 3 -5.65 9.40 -19.03
C GLY A 3 -6.98 9.85 -18.44
N LEU A 4 -7.75 8.92 -17.86
CA LEU A 4 -8.93 9.28 -17.07
C LEU A 4 -8.53 9.45 -15.60
N LYS A 5 -8.90 10.57 -14.98
CA LYS A 5 -8.71 10.79 -13.52
C LYS A 5 -9.30 9.64 -12.67
N GLN A 6 -10.31 8.95 -13.18
CA GLN A 6 -10.93 7.80 -12.52
C GLN A 6 -10.03 6.55 -12.51
N SER A 7 -9.16 6.37 -13.51
CA SER A 7 -8.31 5.17 -13.61
C SER A 7 -7.37 5.03 -12.41
N GLY A 8 -6.73 6.13 -11.99
CA GLY A 8 -5.81 6.12 -10.84
C GLY A 8 -6.51 5.78 -9.53
N ARG A 9 -7.74 6.27 -9.33
CA ARG A 9 -8.53 5.97 -8.13
C ARG A 9 -8.99 4.52 -8.07
N GLN A 10 -9.36 3.94 -9.21
CA GLN A 10 -9.74 2.52 -9.28
C GLN A 10 -8.52 1.60 -9.10
N TRP A 11 -7.37 1.99 -9.65
CA TRP A 11 -6.12 1.27 -9.42
C TRP A 11 -5.75 1.28 -7.93
N TYR A 12 -5.78 2.45 -7.28
CA TYR A 12 -5.51 2.56 -5.85
C TYR A 12 -6.47 1.72 -5.02
N ARG A 13 -7.78 1.74 -5.29
CA ARG A 13 -8.76 0.90 -4.59
C ARG A 13 -8.44 -0.59 -4.68
N LYS A 14 -8.09 -1.06 -5.88
CA LYS A 14 -7.75 -2.46 -6.10
C LYS A 14 -6.45 -2.84 -5.38
N LEU A 15 -5.51 -1.92 -5.30
CA LEU A 15 -4.27 -2.10 -4.53
C LEU A 15 -4.54 -2.15 -3.03
N ASP A 16 -5.32 -1.22 -2.49
CA ASP A 16 -5.74 -1.17 -1.08
C ASP A 16 -6.44 -2.46 -0.66
N GLU A 17 -7.42 -2.92 -1.45
CA GLU A 17 -8.09 -4.21 -1.22
C GLU A 17 -7.11 -5.38 -1.19
N LYS A 18 -6.10 -5.38 -2.06
CA LYS A 18 -5.09 -6.44 -2.13
C LYS A 18 -4.15 -6.40 -0.93
N LEU A 19 -3.63 -5.23 -0.58
CA LEU A 19 -2.74 -5.06 0.58
C LEU A 19 -3.45 -5.41 1.88
N SER A 20 -4.72 -5.01 2.01
CA SER A 20 -5.57 -5.39 3.13
C SER A 20 -5.78 -6.91 3.22
N GLN A 21 -5.95 -7.61 2.09
CA GLN A 21 -6.02 -9.09 2.06
C GLN A 21 -4.71 -9.75 2.51
N TYR A 22 -3.56 -9.12 2.28
CA TYR A 22 -2.26 -9.59 2.76
C TYR A 22 -1.99 -9.26 4.25
N GLY A 23 -2.88 -8.52 4.91
CA GLY A 23 -2.74 -8.16 6.33
C GLY A 23 -2.06 -6.81 6.58
N LEU A 24 -1.66 -6.10 5.52
CA LEU A 24 -1.13 -4.76 5.62
C LEU A 24 -2.26 -3.76 5.86
N LYS A 25 -2.00 -2.75 6.68
CA LYS A 25 -2.94 -1.67 7.01
C LYS A 25 -2.35 -0.33 6.63
N ALA A 26 -3.15 0.52 6.00
CA ALA A 26 -2.77 1.90 5.73
C ALA A 26 -2.53 2.64 7.06
N THR A 27 -1.53 3.51 7.09
CA THR A 27 -1.26 4.36 8.25
C THR A 27 -2.30 5.48 8.36
N SER A 28 -2.52 5.99 9.57
CA SER A 28 -3.40 7.15 9.78
C SER A 28 -2.81 8.47 9.29
N GLY A 29 -1.48 8.55 9.18
CA GLY A 29 -0.77 9.75 8.72
C GLY A 29 -0.69 9.87 7.21
N ASP A 30 -0.56 8.73 6.50
CA ASP A 30 -0.49 8.68 5.04
C ASP A 30 -1.18 7.41 4.50
N PRO A 31 -2.27 7.55 3.70
CA PRO A 31 -2.95 6.41 3.10
C PRO A 31 -2.12 5.68 2.05
N CYS A 32 -1.03 6.26 1.56
CA CYS A 32 -0.09 5.62 0.64
C CYS A 32 0.98 4.78 1.35
N VAL A 33 1.05 4.84 2.69
CA VAL A 33 1.96 4.04 3.50
C VAL A 33 1.18 2.98 4.24
N TYR A 34 1.61 1.73 4.08
CA TYR A 34 1.03 0.55 4.69
C TYR A 34 2.05 -0.11 5.61
N PHE A 35 1.57 -0.77 6.64
CA PHE A 35 2.41 -1.54 7.54
C PHE A 35 1.75 -2.84 7.96
N GLU A 36 2.57 -3.82 8.28
CA GLU A 36 2.17 -5.03 8.98
C GLU A 36 3.18 -5.30 10.09
N ARG A 37 2.68 -5.70 11.27
CA ARG A 37 3.53 -6.10 12.37
C ARG A 37 3.20 -7.52 12.80
N ARG A 38 4.19 -8.41 12.69
CA ARG A 38 4.13 -9.80 13.15
C ARG A 38 5.15 -9.99 14.28
N GLY A 39 4.71 -9.71 15.51
CA GLY A 39 5.59 -9.73 16.68
C GLY A 39 6.68 -8.66 16.61
N ARG A 40 7.93 -9.07 16.37
CA ARG A 40 9.09 -8.18 16.18
C ARG A 40 9.34 -7.80 14.72
N GLU A 41 8.75 -8.55 13.79
CA GLU A 41 8.83 -8.27 12.36
C GLU A 41 7.90 -7.11 12.01
N LEU A 42 8.42 -6.15 11.26
CA LEU A 42 7.73 -4.98 10.76
C LEU A 42 8.00 -4.88 9.27
N THR A 43 6.93 -5.01 8.49
CA THR A 43 6.94 -4.75 7.05
C THR A 43 6.26 -3.41 6.81
N ILE A 44 6.88 -2.56 6.00
CA ILE A 44 6.34 -1.28 5.56
C ILE A 44 6.31 -1.28 4.04
N ALA A 45 5.18 -0.89 3.46
CA ALA A 45 5.05 -0.68 2.02
C ALA A 45 4.64 0.77 1.76
N ALA A 46 5.40 1.51 0.96
CA ALA A 46 5.08 2.86 0.53
C ALA A 46 4.80 2.88 -0.97
N ILE A 47 3.68 3.45 -1.36
CA ILE A 47 3.24 3.51 -2.75
C ILE A 47 3.40 4.93 -3.27
N TYR A 48 4.04 5.08 -4.42
CA TYR A 48 4.15 6.36 -5.12
C TYR A 48 3.88 6.18 -6.61
N VAL A 49 2.66 6.51 -7.03
CA VAL A 49 2.20 6.40 -8.42
C VAL A 49 2.42 4.99 -8.99
N ASP A 50 3.50 4.76 -9.73
CA ASP A 50 3.84 3.49 -10.36
C ASP A 50 4.88 2.68 -9.57
N ASP A 51 5.48 3.28 -8.53
CA ASP A 51 6.50 2.67 -7.69
C ASP A 51 5.92 2.16 -6.37
N VAL A 52 6.44 1.01 -5.91
CA VAL A 52 6.15 0.48 -4.59
C VAL A 52 7.47 0.13 -3.91
N ILE A 53 7.71 0.76 -2.77
CA ILE A 53 8.88 0.50 -1.93
C ILE A 53 8.43 -0.40 -0.79
N ILE A 54 9.09 -1.52 -0.60
CA ILE A 54 8.84 -2.44 0.52
C ILE A 54 10.11 -2.54 1.35
N ALA A 55 9.98 -2.31 2.66
CA ALA A 55 11.03 -2.47 3.63
C ALA A 55 10.56 -3.44 4.72
N SER A 56 11.44 -4.35 5.14
CA SER A 56 11.19 -5.26 6.25
C SER A 56 12.44 -5.37 7.11
N ASN A 57 12.27 -5.67 8.40
CA ASN A 57 13.36 -5.84 9.37
C ASN A 57 13.69 -7.33 9.65
N ASN A 58 13.30 -8.24 8.75
CA ASN A 58 13.65 -9.66 8.76
C ASN A 58 14.66 -9.97 7.65
#